data_AF-A0A4Y2WQ46-F1
#
_entry.id   AF-A0A4Y2WQ46-F1
#
_cell.length_a   1.000
_cell.length_b   1.000
_cell.length_c   1.000
_cell.angle_alpha   90.00
_cell.angle_beta   90.00
_cell.angle_gamma   90.00
#
_symmetry.space_group_name_H-M   'P 1'
#
loop_
_entity.id
_entity.type
_entity.pdbx_description
1 polymer ?
#
loop_
_entity_poly.entity_id
_entity_poly.type
_entity_poly.pdbx_seq_one_letter_code
_entity_poly.pdbx_strand_id
1 'polypeptide(L)'
;MWGLALSSKNKIPRGFLQSCDQREVLLPPFPAAKSSLSGRHFRSNEELRQAVKNYLRSLDTDFYQDGFLKLISWYDKCINVGSEYVEK
;
A
#
# COMPACT_ATOMS: atom_id res chain seq x y z
N MET A 1 -29.23 29.17 -2.44
CA MET A 1 -28.99 27.75 -2.75
C MET A 1 -27.84 27.64 -3.73
N TRP A 2 -26.62 27.31 -3.27
CA TRP A 2 -25.51 26.96 -4.15
C TRP A 2 -25.25 25.47 -3.98
N GLY A 3 -25.78 24.66 -4.89
CA GLY A 3 -25.49 23.23 -4.96
C GLY A 3 -24.17 23.04 -5.70
N LEU A 4 -23.12 22.67 -4.98
CA LEU A 4 -21.88 22.18 -5.59
C LEU A 4 -22.20 20.84 -6.27
N ALA A 5 -22.32 20.85 -7.60
CA ALA A 5 -22.36 19.65 -8.40
C ALA A 5 -21.02 18.94 -8.26
N LEU A 6 -20.96 17.93 -7.39
CA LEU A 6 -19.84 16.99 -7.34
C LEU A 6 -19.80 16.24 -8.67
N SER A 7 -18.92 16.70 -9.55
CA SER A 7 -18.55 16.05 -10.80
C SER A 7 -18.36 14.54 -10.58
N SER A 8 -19.05 13.72 -11.37
CA SER A 8 -18.99 12.25 -11.31
C SER A 8 -17.59 11.67 -11.59
N LYS A 9 -16.62 12.51 -11.91
CA LYS A 9 -15.23 12.15 -12.22
C LYS A 9 -14.39 11.71 -11.02
N ASN A 10 -14.91 11.82 -9.79
CA ASN A 10 -14.15 11.51 -8.57
C ASN A 10 -14.58 10.19 -7.88
N LYS A 11 -15.47 9.40 -8.48
CA LYS A 11 -15.77 8.07 -7.95
C LYS A 11 -14.73 7.09 -8.44
N ILE A 12 -13.77 6.77 -7.56
CA ILE A 12 -12.91 5.59 -7.70
C ILE A 12 -13.87 4.40 -7.88
N PRO A 13 -13.91 3.75 -9.05
CA PRO A 13 -14.81 2.63 -9.27
C PRO A 13 -14.43 1.52 -8.29
N ARG A 14 -15.41 0.96 -7.59
CA ARG A 14 -15.18 -0.13 -6.61
C ARG A 14 -14.49 -1.36 -7.23
N GLY A 15 -14.40 -1.45 -8.56
CA GLY A 15 -13.69 -2.48 -9.32
C GLY A 15 -12.23 -2.18 -9.69
N PHE A 16 -11.72 -0.94 -9.53
CA PHE A 16 -10.32 -0.62 -9.86
C PHE A 16 -9.31 -1.42 -9.03
N LEU A 17 -9.69 -1.79 -7.81
CA LEU A 17 -8.86 -2.60 -6.91
C LEU A 17 -8.94 -4.11 -7.19
N GLN A 18 -9.88 -4.58 -8.01
CA GLN A 18 -10.09 -6.02 -8.21
C GLN A 18 -9.25 -6.61 -9.35
N SER A 19 -8.76 -5.78 -10.28
CA SER A 19 -7.82 -6.19 -11.33
C SER A 19 -6.34 -6.02 -10.95
N CYS A 20 -6.03 -5.24 -9.92
CA CYS A 20 -4.68 -5.11 -9.40
C CYS A 20 -4.47 -6.25 -8.40
N ASP A 21 -3.76 -7.30 -8.81
CA ASP A 21 -3.55 -8.53 -8.05
C ASP A 21 -3.26 -8.23 -6.57
N GLN A 22 -4.22 -8.61 -5.70
CA GLN A 22 -4.28 -8.21 -4.30
C GLN A 22 -3.07 -8.69 -3.48
N ARG A 23 -2.21 -9.54 -4.06
CA ARG A 23 -1.01 -10.08 -3.39
C ARG A 23 0.16 -9.10 -3.36
N GLU A 24 0.20 -8.09 -4.23
CA GLU A 24 1.26 -7.07 -4.21
C GLU A 24 0.92 -5.82 -3.38
N VAL A 25 -0.30 -5.75 -2.84
CA VAL A 25 -0.85 -4.58 -2.11
C VAL A 25 -0.24 -4.41 -0.71
N LEU A 26 0.61 -5.33 -0.29
CA LEU A 26 1.34 -5.21 0.97
C LEU A 26 2.48 -4.22 0.77
N LEU A 27 2.25 -2.98 1.22
CA LEU A 27 3.25 -2.01 1.64
C LEU A 27 4.59 -2.75 1.95
N PRO A 28 5.68 -2.49 1.20
CA PRO A 28 6.97 -3.13 1.37
C PRO A 28 7.42 -3.34 2.84
N PRO A 29 7.14 -2.41 3.79
CA PRO A 29 7.50 -2.62 5.19
C PRO A 29 6.76 -3.78 5.87
N PHE A 30 5.57 -4.20 5.45
CA PHE A 30 4.76 -5.16 6.20
C PHE A 30 5.23 -6.62 6.08
N PRO A 31 5.50 -7.16 4.87
CA PRO A 31 6.10 -8.48 4.74
C PRO A 31 7.49 -8.54 5.38
N ALA A 32 8.29 -7.48 5.20
CA ALA A 32 9.63 -7.39 5.77
C ALA A 32 9.60 -7.34 7.31
N ALA A 33 8.68 -6.54 7.89
CA ALA A 33 8.44 -6.51 9.33
C ALA A 33 7.99 -7.88 9.85
N LYS A 34 7.04 -8.52 9.16
CA LYS A 34 6.54 -9.85 9.54
C LYS A 34 7.66 -10.89 9.57
N SER A 35 8.52 -10.91 8.56
CA SER A 35 9.68 -11.81 8.52
C SER A 35 10.66 -11.52 9.66
N SER A 36 11.00 -10.25 9.88
CA SER A 36 11.94 -9.86 10.94
C SER A 36 11.43 -10.14 12.36
N LEU A 37 10.11 -10.04 12.58
CA LEU A 37 9.46 -10.25 13.87
C LEU A 37 8.96 -11.68 14.05
N SER A 38 9.01 -12.52 13.00
CA SER A 38 8.59 -13.91 13.07
C SER A 38 9.43 -14.69 14.07
N GLY A 39 8.80 -15.67 14.74
CA GLY A 39 9.46 -16.52 15.74
C GLY A 39 9.77 -15.85 17.08
N ARG A 40 9.55 -14.53 17.22
CA ARG A 40 9.67 -13.83 18.50
C ARG A 40 8.34 -13.86 19.26
N HIS A 41 8.38 -14.30 20.52
CA HIS A 41 7.23 -14.20 21.41
C HIS A 41 7.32 -12.91 22.22
N PHE A 42 6.31 -12.06 22.07
CA PHE A 42 6.17 -10.83 22.84
C PHE A 42 5.20 -11.06 23.99
N ARG A 43 5.55 -10.61 25.19
CA ARG A 43 4.74 -10.76 26.40
C ARG A 43 3.61 -9.73 26.47
N SER A 44 3.72 -8.64 25.69
CA SER A 44 2.71 -7.58 25.64
C SER A 44 2.67 -6.87 24.28
N ASN A 45 1.56 -6.19 24.03
CA ASN A 45 1.44 -5.32 22.86
C ASN A 45 2.46 -4.18 22.86
N GLU A 46 2.85 -3.66 24.04
CA GLU A 46 3.77 -2.52 24.07
C GLU A 46 5.20 -2.94 23.75
N GLU A 47 5.57 -4.17 24.12
CA GLU A 47 6.81 -4.80 23.68
C GLU A 47 6.82 -5.01 22.15
N LEU A 48 5.72 -5.50 21.58
CA LEU A 48 5.56 -5.64 20.13
C LEU A 48 5.66 -4.28 19.43
N ARG A 49 4.97 -3.25 19.92
CA ARG A 49 5.02 -1.89 19.35
C ARG A 49 6.43 -1.33 19.39
N GLN A 50 7.17 -1.57 20.47
CA GLN A 50 8.56 -1.13 20.57
C GLN A 50 9.47 -1.89 19.60
N ALA A 51 9.28 -3.20 19.44
CA ALA A 51 10.01 -4.01 18.48
C ALA A 51 9.76 -3.58 17.03
N VAL A 52 8.50 -3.30 16.67
CA VAL A 52 8.12 -2.75 15.36
C VAL A 52 8.76 -1.38 15.15
N LYS A 53 8.70 -0.47 16.13
CA LYS A 53 9.34 0.86 16.04
C LYS A 53 10.84 0.76 15.83
N ASN A 54 11.51 -0.13 16.57
CA ASN A 54 12.95 -0.33 16.44
C ASN A 54 13.31 -0.94 15.09
N TYR A 55 12.50 -1.90 14.60
CA TYR A 55 12.66 -2.46 13.26
C TYR A 55 12.54 -1.38 12.18
N LEU A 56 11.48 -0.56 12.22
CA LEU A 56 11.30 0.52 11.25
C LEU A 56 12.44 1.55 11.30
N ARG A 57 12.97 1.86 12.49
CA ARG A 57 14.14 2.75 12.64
C ARG A 57 15.45 2.15 12.12
N SER A 58 15.54 0.81 12.05
CA SER A 58 16.70 0.11 11.48
C SER A 58 16.66 0.01 9.96
N LEU A 59 15.53 0.33 9.34
CA LEU A 59 15.40 0.37 7.89
C LEU A 59 16.10 1.62 7.35
N ASP A 60 16.85 1.42 6.27
CA ASP A 60 17.53 2.52 5.60
C ASP A 60 16.54 3.40 4.83
N THR A 61 16.94 4.63 4.56
CA THR A 61 16.17 5.58 3.75
C THR A 61 15.91 5.02 2.35
N ASP A 62 16.88 4.29 1.81
CA ASP A 62 16.79 3.62 0.51
C ASP A 62 15.66 2.59 0.47
N PHE A 63 15.41 1.87 1.58
CA PHE A 63 14.30 0.92 1.66
C PHE A 63 12.95 1.62 1.46
N TYR A 64 12.78 2.80 2.06
CA TYR A 64 11.58 3.59 1.89
C TYR A 64 11.48 4.17 0.49
N GLN A 65 12.58 4.70 -0.07
CA GLN A 65 12.62 5.22 -1.43
C GLN A 65 12.26 4.15 -2.47
N ASP A 66 12.90 2.99 -2.41
CA ASP A 66 12.60 1.84 -3.27
C ASP A 66 11.15 1.40 -3.13
N GLY A 67 10.64 1.39 -1.90
CA GLY A 67 9.25 1.08 -1.63
C GLY A 67 8.27 2.06 -2.28
N PHE A 68 8.57 3.35 -2.21
CA PHE A 68 7.77 4.40 -2.86
C PHE A 68 7.87 4.33 -4.38
N LEU A 69 9.05 4.11 -4.94
CA LEU A 69 9.25 3.97 -6.39
C LEU A 69 8.49 2.75 -6.94
N LYS A 70 8.50 1.62 -6.23
CA LYS A 70 7.69 0.44 -6.57
C LYS A 70 6.21 0.73 -6.52
N LEU A 71 5.75 1.50 -5.53
CA LEU A 71 4.35 1.89 -5.42
C LEU A 71 3.93 2.80 -6.59
N ILE A 72 4.77 3.77 -6.98
CA ILE A 72 4.53 4.64 -8.14
C ILE A 72 4.46 3.82 -9.42
N SER A 73 5.43 2.91 -9.63
CA SER A 73 5.45 2.00 -10.78
C SER A 73 4.22 1.10 -10.83
N TRP A 74 3.73 0.63 -9.67
CA TRP A 74 2.52 -0.17 -9.58
C TRP A 74 1.27 0.64 -9.95
N TYR A 75 1.14 1.86 -9.43
CA TYR A 75 0.02 2.74 -9.80
C TYR A 75 0.04 3.09 -11.28
N ASP A 76 1.21 3.39 -11.84
CA ASP A 76 1.37 3.66 -13.28
C ASP A 76 0.90 2.46 -14.11
N LYS A 77 1.33 1.23 -13.75
CA LYS A 77 0.84 0.00 -14.36
C LYS A 77 -0.67 -0.18 -14.22
N CYS A 78 -1.23 -0.02 -13.02
CA CYS A 78 -2.67 -0.17 -12.78
C CYS A 78 -3.50 0.87 -13.56
N ILE A 79 -3.02 2.10 -13.70
CA ILE A 79 -3.68 3.15 -14.49
C ILE A 79 -3.61 2.82 -15.98
N ASN A 80 -2.44 2.40 -16.48
CA ASN A 80 -2.24 2.08 -17.88
C ASN A 80 -2.99 0.81 -18.31
N VAL A 81 -3.05 -0.22 -17.45
CA VAL A 81 -3.88 -1.42 -17.67
C VAL A 81 -5.38 -1.11 -17.54
N GLY A 82 -5.76 -0.20 -16.64
CA GLY A 82 -7.14 0.28 -16.49
C GLY A 82 -7.67 1.07 -17.69
N SER A 83 -6.82 1.41 -18.67
CA SER A 83 -7.23 2.07 -19.92
C SER A 83 -7.75 1.11 -20.99
N GLU A 84 -7.60 -0.21 -20.81
CA GLU A 84 -8.23 -1.24 -21.65
C GLU A 84 -9.73 -1.42 -21.37
N TYR A 85 -10.27 -0.69 -20.39
CA TYR A 85 -11.71 -0.68 -20.13
C TYR A 85 -12.42 0.19 -21.18
N VAL A 86 -12.71 -0.40 -22.34
CA VAL A 86 -13.65 0.17 -23.31
C VAL A 86 -15.04 0.10 -22.69
N GLU A 87 -15.61 1.25 -22.31
CA GLU A 87 -17.05 1.39 -22.06
C GLU A 87 -17.80 0.79 -23.25
N LYS A 88 -18.62 -0.23 -22.99
CA LYS A 88 -19.55 -0.79 -23.97
C LYS A 88 -20.92 -0.17 -23.78
#